data_AF-A0A484ZLG6-F1
#
_entry.id   AF-A0A484ZLG6-F1
#
_cell.length_a   1.000
_cell.length_b   1.000
_cell.length_c   1.000
_cell.angle_alpha   90.00
_cell.angle_beta   90.00
_cell.angle_gamma   90.00
#
_symmetry.space_group_name_H-M   'P 1'
#
loop_
_entity.id
_entity.type
_entity.pdbx_description
1 polymer ?
#
loop_
_entity_poly.entity_id
_entity_poly.type
_entity_poly.pdbx_seq_one_letter_code
_entity_poly.pdbx_strand_id
1 'polypeptide(L)'
;MTGYRQHPITIRESALRINLKWGWSLSALLLLAACDGQQDNVTVVRSQPLSPASAPSGQANTKTMTLGEALDKRPACDRTVWLQTNNLEQTGGQPATVEYQCDLSTAQIQVLFSAQWTAWVERHQRRLADSEKLKTAALDKKNSQQTEQALSTARWLFDQLQASGDLARYRSLVTGSPVQHLRLDGVNAFFASPEGLSYLATTLKTKKKIAVAQAALKAVTQTVTSTGLATDTKTTDVCQAPALFVLAVVLTPEEIDEALSECDAAVAQRYQTDIDVAEGKAKAARTMLETLNAPVTVEGAKEVITWTVSQSGVPQLSTHVFELTVNAGGTVRQVTKNPGYR
;
A
#
# COMPACT_ATOMS: atom_id res chain seq x y z
N MET A 1 41.51 8.04 80.58
CA MET A 1 42.84 8.37 80.03
C MET A 1 43.78 7.28 80.50
N THR A 2 43.87 6.21 79.72
CA THR A 2 44.27 4.88 80.18
C THR A 2 45.37 4.36 79.29
N GLY A 3 46.53 4.13 79.92
CA GLY A 3 47.72 3.58 79.28
C GLY A 3 47.80 2.05 79.38
N TYR A 4 48.35 1.49 78.31
CA TYR A 4 49.22 0.31 78.20
C TYR A 4 48.77 -1.11 78.62
N ARG A 5 48.68 -1.91 77.54
CA ARG A 5 49.18 -3.29 77.29
C ARG A 5 48.73 -4.48 78.14
N GLN A 6 48.04 -5.35 77.40
CA GLN A 6 47.89 -6.81 77.42
C GLN A 6 49.04 -7.65 77.99
N HIS A 7 48.69 -8.63 78.84
CA HIS A 7 48.62 -10.10 78.63
C HIS A 7 48.50 -10.76 80.03
N PRO A 8 47.75 -11.87 80.26
CA PRO A 8 48.20 -13.26 79.99
C PRO A 8 47.06 -14.23 79.52
N ILE A 9 47.31 -15.35 78.84
CA ILE A 9 47.75 -16.68 79.34
C ILE A 9 46.78 -17.17 80.45
N THR A 10 46.11 -18.33 80.38
CA THR A 10 46.73 -19.62 80.75
C THR A 10 45.91 -20.83 80.32
N ILE A 11 46.64 -21.79 79.78
CA ILE A 11 46.38 -23.21 79.54
C ILE A 11 46.27 -23.95 80.88
N ARG A 12 45.40 -24.97 80.99
CA ARG A 12 45.64 -26.20 81.80
C ARG A 12 44.59 -27.24 81.44
N GLU A 13 44.95 -28.28 80.71
CA GLU A 13 45.55 -29.56 81.18
C GLU A 13 44.59 -30.43 81.98
N SER A 14 44.28 -31.60 81.41
CA SER A 14 44.30 -32.95 82.03
C SER A 14 43.59 -33.89 81.03
N ALA A 15 44.28 -34.56 80.11
CA ALA A 15 45.16 -35.72 80.26
C ALA A 15 44.44 -37.03 80.65
N LEU A 16 44.84 -38.10 79.94
CA LEU A 16 44.46 -39.52 80.00
C LEU A 16 43.21 -39.93 79.19
N ARG A 17 43.22 -40.98 78.36
CA ARG A 17 44.25 -41.93 77.93
C ARG A 17 43.66 -42.78 76.78
N ILE A 18 44.52 -43.14 75.83
CA ILE A 18 44.59 -44.47 75.17
C ILE A 18 43.60 -44.80 74.03
N ASN A 19 44.22 -44.87 72.85
CA ASN A 19 44.09 -45.83 71.73
C ASN A 19 42.70 -46.13 71.13
N LEU A 20 42.45 -45.77 69.88
CA LEU A 20 43.01 -46.28 68.61
C LEU A 20 41.96 -47.18 67.94
N LYS A 21 41.62 -46.76 66.71
CA LYS A 21 41.05 -47.52 65.60
C LYS A 21 39.52 -47.59 65.47
N TRP A 22 39.10 -46.81 64.46
CA TRP A 22 38.11 -47.16 63.42
C TRP A 22 36.67 -47.28 63.91
N GLY A 23 35.68 -46.70 63.25
CA GLY A 23 35.67 -46.31 61.86
C GLY A 23 34.24 -46.02 61.44
N TRP A 24 33.84 -44.76 61.52
CA TRP A 24 33.03 -44.06 60.52
C TRP A 24 31.74 -44.77 60.08
N SER A 25 30.62 -44.37 60.67
CA SER A 25 29.32 -44.47 60.02
C SER A 25 28.35 -43.46 60.63
N LEU A 26 27.66 -42.73 59.75
CA LEU A 26 26.56 -41.80 60.00
C LEU A 26 26.88 -40.48 60.73
N SER A 27 27.51 -39.54 60.03
CA SER A 27 27.25 -38.09 60.24
C SER A 27 27.30 -37.26 58.94
N ALA A 28 27.30 -37.90 57.76
CA ALA A 28 27.42 -37.23 56.46
C ALA A 28 26.07 -37.02 55.74
N LEU A 29 24.95 -36.88 56.46
CA LEU A 29 23.62 -36.69 55.86
C LEU A 29 22.93 -35.36 56.23
N LEU A 30 23.66 -34.40 56.80
CA LEU A 30 23.15 -33.05 57.07
C LEU A 30 24.16 -31.94 56.69
N LEU A 31 24.86 -32.12 55.56
CA LEU A 31 25.55 -31.05 54.85
C LEU A 31 24.90 -30.85 53.47
N LEU A 32 23.63 -30.45 53.50
CA LEU A 32 22.96 -29.76 52.40
C LEU A 32 22.79 -28.31 52.84
N ALA A 33 23.80 -27.48 52.61
CA ALA A 33 23.65 -26.04 52.45
C ALA A 33 24.95 -25.48 51.84
N ALA A 34 24.80 -24.81 50.71
CA ALA A 34 25.83 -24.13 49.91
C ALA A 34 26.62 -24.99 48.90
N CYS A 35 25.90 -25.58 47.93
CA CYS A 35 26.38 -25.54 46.55
C CYS A 35 25.69 -24.35 45.89
N ASP A 36 26.45 -23.38 45.38
CA ASP A 36 25.97 -22.31 44.49
C ASP A 36 25.34 -22.92 43.23
N GLY A 37 24.06 -23.27 43.33
CA GLY A 37 23.24 -23.77 42.22
C GLY A 37 22.62 -22.63 41.46
N GLN A 38 23.42 -21.72 40.90
CA GLN A 38 22.89 -20.75 39.94
C GLN A 38 22.64 -21.49 38.62
N GLN A 39 21.43 -22.00 38.48
CA GLN A 39 20.99 -22.73 37.29
C GLN A 39 21.17 -21.84 36.06
N ASP A 40 21.99 -22.29 35.11
CA ASP A 40 22.22 -21.60 33.85
C ASP A 40 20.91 -21.54 33.04
N ASN A 41 20.32 -20.34 32.91
CA ASN A 41 19.03 -20.16 32.25
C ASN A 41 19.15 -20.47 30.74
N VAL A 42 20.34 -20.36 30.14
CA VAL A 42 20.59 -20.85 28.78
C VAL A 42 20.29 -22.35 28.69
N THR A 43 20.81 -23.14 29.64
CA THR A 43 20.57 -24.58 29.69
C THR A 43 19.08 -24.90 29.92
N VAL A 44 18.37 -24.10 30.73
CA VAL A 44 16.92 -24.24 30.95
C VAL A 44 16.12 -24.04 29.65
N VAL A 45 16.47 -23.04 28.85
CA VAL A 45 15.80 -22.79 27.56
C VAL A 45 16.19 -23.86 26.54
N ARG A 46 17.47 -24.19 26.41
CA ARG A 46 17.95 -25.16 25.42
C ARG A 46 17.37 -26.55 25.62
N SER A 47 17.14 -26.95 26.87
CA SER A 47 16.61 -28.28 27.22
C SER A 47 15.09 -28.43 27.08
N GLN A 48 14.36 -27.37 26.72
CA GLN A 48 12.91 -27.44 26.52
C GLN A 48 12.58 -28.52 25.48
N PRO A 49 11.71 -29.49 25.79
CA PRO A 49 11.34 -30.53 24.84
C PRO A 49 10.48 -29.92 23.74
N LEU A 50 10.82 -30.18 22.48
CA LEU A 50 9.90 -29.89 21.38
C LEU A 50 8.82 -30.96 21.36
N SER A 51 7.55 -30.53 21.42
CA SER A 51 6.43 -31.45 21.33
C SER A 51 6.46 -32.19 19.99
N PRO A 52 6.20 -33.51 19.94
CA PRO A 52 6.28 -34.33 18.72
C PRO A 52 5.28 -33.91 17.63
N ALA A 53 4.26 -33.10 17.96
CA ALA A 53 3.31 -32.52 17.01
C ALA A 53 3.94 -31.52 16.00
N SER A 54 5.20 -31.13 16.21
CA SER A 54 5.93 -30.16 15.37
C SER A 54 6.88 -30.81 14.35
N ALA A 55 6.97 -32.14 14.32
CA ALA A 55 7.86 -32.87 13.41
C ALA A 55 7.20 -33.03 12.01
N PRO A 56 7.94 -32.86 10.91
CA PRO A 56 7.44 -33.14 9.56
C PRO A 56 6.91 -34.58 9.48
N SER A 57 5.67 -34.73 9.01
CA SER A 57 4.99 -36.01 8.90
C SER A 57 5.79 -37.01 8.07
N GLY A 58 6.27 -38.10 8.68
CA GLY A 58 6.87 -39.22 7.94
C GLY A 58 7.99 -39.99 8.64
N GLN A 59 8.51 -39.51 9.78
CA GLN A 59 9.52 -40.25 10.54
C GLN A 59 9.11 -40.40 12.00
N ALA A 60 8.73 -41.62 12.40
CA ALA A 60 8.62 -42.01 13.80
C ALA A 60 10.02 -42.11 14.41
N ASN A 61 10.62 -40.96 14.73
CA ASN A 61 11.83 -40.90 15.54
C ASN A 61 11.41 -40.63 16.98
N THR A 62 11.53 -41.64 17.84
CA THR A 62 11.22 -41.61 19.29
C THR A 62 12.22 -40.78 20.11
N LYS A 63 13.05 -39.96 19.47
CA LYS A 63 14.01 -39.09 20.16
C LYS A 63 13.38 -37.73 20.39
N THR A 64 13.04 -37.44 21.64
CA THR A 64 12.62 -36.11 22.09
C THR A 64 13.72 -35.11 21.73
N MET A 65 13.55 -34.35 20.66
CA MET A 65 14.50 -33.31 20.27
C MET A 65 14.30 -32.10 21.18
N THR A 66 15.39 -31.55 21.69
CA THR A 66 15.34 -30.33 22.50
C THR A 66 15.32 -29.09 21.61
N LEU A 67 14.83 -27.96 22.15
CA LEU A 67 14.82 -26.68 21.46
C LEU A 67 16.23 -26.27 21.01
N GLY A 68 17.23 -26.45 21.86
CA GLY A 68 18.63 -26.17 21.55
C GLY A 68 19.14 -27.03 20.40
N GLU A 69 18.89 -28.34 20.41
CA GLU A 69 19.29 -29.24 19.31
C GLU A 69 18.64 -28.86 17.98
N ALA A 70 17.38 -28.42 18.00
CA ALA A 70 16.69 -28.00 16.80
C ALA A 70 17.24 -26.70 16.24
N LEU A 71 17.45 -25.70 17.10
CA LEU A 71 17.93 -24.37 16.71
C LEU A 71 19.40 -24.37 16.29
N ASP A 72 20.26 -25.09 17.01
CA ASP A 72 21.71 -25.14 16.72
C ASP A 72 22.06 -25.94 15.46
N LYS A 73 21.16 -26.78 14.97
CA LYS A 73 21.36 -27.60 13.75
C LYS A 73 20.65 -27.07 12.52
N ARG A 74 20.07 -25.86 12.58
CA ARG A 74 19.33 -25.30 11.44
C ARG A 74 20.28 -25.04 10.27
N PRO A 75 20.03 -25.60 9.07
CA PRO A 75 20.90 -25.40 7.91
C PRO A 75 21.04 -23.94 7.43
N ALA A 76 20.14 -23.06 7.85
CA ALA A 76 20.15 -21.64 7.50
C ALA A 76 21.11 -20.80 8.36
N CYS A 77 21.61 -21.34 9.48
CA CYS A 77 22.47 -20.64 10.43
C CYS A 77 23.93 -21.00 10.18
N ASP A 78 24.73 -20.02 9.76
CA ASP A 78 26.18 -20.19 9.63
C ASP A 78 26.86 -20.23 11.00
N ARG A 79 26.30 -19.50 11.97
CA ARG A 79 26.76 -19.48 13.36
C ARG A 79 25.58 -19.28 14.31
N THR A 80 25.61 -19.97 15.45
CA THR A 80 24.67 -19.74 16.55
C THR A 80 25.41 -19.27 17.81
N VAL A 81 24.75 -18.40 18.56
CA VAL A 81 25.24 -17.89 19.85
C VAL A 81 24.06 -17.86 20.83
N TRP A 82 24.32 -18.28 22.06
CA TRP A 82 23.38 -18.17 23.18
C TRP A 82 23.95 -17.21 24.22
N LEU A 83 23.14 -16.24 24.65
CA LEU A 83 23.52 -15.22 25.62
C LEU A 83 22.49 -15.22 26.76
N GLN A 84 22.95 -14.95 27.97
CA GLN A 84 22.10 -14.72 29.13
C GLN A 84 22.43 -13.36 29.73
N THR A 85 21.38 -12.56 29.93
CA THR A 85 21.45 -11.28 30.65
C THR A 85 20.72 -11.43 31.96
N ASN A 86 21.46 -11.31 33.06
CA ASN A 86 20.88 -11.28 34.40
C ASN A 86 20.63 -9.83 34.79
N ASN A 87 19.38 -9.48 35.08
CA ASN A 87 19.03 -8.17 35.61
C ASN A 87 19.41 -8.13 37.10
N LEU A 88 20.70 -7.90 37.38
CA LEU A 88 21.29 -7.95 38.72
C LEU A 88 21.04 -6.67 39.55
N GLU A 89 20.57 -5.59 38.93
CA GLU A 89 20.36 -4.31 39.59
C GLU A 89 18.86 -3.98 39.70
N GLN A 90 18.20 -4.55 40.70
CA GLN A 90 17.15 -3.94 41.53
C GLN A 90 16.53 -5.06 42.38
N THR A 91 16.55 -4.86 43.69
CA THR A 91 15.85 -5.69 44.70
C THR A 91 14.39 -5.88 44.30
N GLY A 92 14.10 -6.99 43.62
CA GLY A 92 12.76 -7.23 43.07
C GLY A 92 12.69 -8.30 41.99
N GLY A 93 13.37 -9.44 42.16
CA GLY A 93 12.97 -10.70 41.50
C GLY A 93 12.75 -10.69 39.98
N GLN A 94 13.42 -9.82 39.23
CA GLN A 94 13.19 -9.66 37.80
C GLN A 94 13.57 -10.93 37.01
N PRO A 95 12.79 -11.31 35.98
CA PRO A 95 13.08 -12.49 35.17
C PRO A 95 14.43 -12.32 34.44
N ALA A 96 15.17 -13.42 34.31
CA ALA A 96 16.37 -13.45 33.48
C ALA A 96 15.99 -13.46 31.99
N THR A 97 16.86 -12.91 31.14
CA THR A 97 16.64 -12.93 29.69
C THR A 97 17.66 -13.86 29.04
N VAL A 98 17.18 -14.75 28.16
CA VAL A 98 18.00 -15.64 27.36
C VAL A 98 17.79 -15.30 25.89
N GLU A 99 18.86 -15.10 25.16
CA GLU A 99 18.83 -14.76 23.75
C GLU A 99 19.56 -15.81 22.94
N TYR A 100 18.92 -16.26 21.87
CA TYR A 100 19.52 -17.04 20.81
C TYR A 100 19.71 -16.15 19.59
N GLN A 101 20.92 -16.13 19.07
CA GLN A 101 21.26 -15.46 17.81
C GLN A 101 21.68 -16.52 16.79
N CYS A 102 21.13 -16.40 15.59
CA CYS A 102 21.54 -17.15 14.41
C CYS A 102 22.01 -16.15 13.35
N ASP A 103 23.30 -16.18 13.04
CA ASP A 103 23.85 -15.47 11.89
C ASP A 103 23.48 -16.25 10.64
N LEU A 104 22.61 -15.65 9.81
CA LEU A 104 22.15 -16.24 8.57
C LEU A 104 23.20 -16.06 7.48
N SER A 105 23.23 -17.00 6.53
CA SER A 105 24.18 -16.94 5.43
C SER A 105 23.99 -15.70 4.56
N THR A 106 24.93 -14.75 4.66
CA THR A 106 24.91 -13.51 3.87
C THR A 106 24.93 -13.79 2.37
N ALA A 107 25.63 -14.84 1.94
CA ALA A 107 25.66 -15.26 0.54
C ALA A 107 24.27 -15.71 0.05
N GLN A 108 23.56 -16.53 0.83
CA GLN A 108 22.21 -16.97 0.47
C GLN A 108 21.22 -15.79 0.48
N ILE A 109 21.30 -14.94 1.50
CA ILE A 109 20.44 -13.75 1.61
C ILE A 109 20.74 -12.74 0.50
N GLN A 110 21.99 -12.56 0.10
CA GLN A 110 22.38 -11.69 -1.02
C GLN A 110 21.71 -12.13 -2.32
N VAL A 111 21.63 -13.44 -2.61
CA VAL A 111 20.96 -13.95 -3.81
C VAL A 111 19.48 -13.58 -3.80
N LEU A 112 18.79 -13.82 -2.68
CA LEU A 112 17.36 -13.48 -2.54
C LEU A 112 17.13 -11.97 -2.60
N PHE A 113 17.98 -11.19 -1.94
CA PHE A 113 17.94 -9.74 -1.93
C PHE A 113 18.13 -9.18 -3.34
N SER A 114 19.15 -9.63 -4.07
CA SER A 114 19.42 -9.21 -5.44
C SER A 114 18.26 -9.55 -6.39
N ALA A 115 17.65 -10.74 -6.26
CA ALA A 115 16.49 -11.10 -7.07
C ALA A 115 15.30 -10.15 -6.81
N GLN A 116 15.03 -9.83 -5.54
CA GLN A 116 13.98 -8.89 -5.16
C GLN A 116 14.30 -7.46 -5.64
N TRP A 117 15.57 -7.06 -5.59
CA TRP A 117 16.03 -5.76 -6.07
C TRP A 117 15.82 -5.61 -7.58
N THR A 118 16.22 -6.61 -8.37
CA THR A 118 15.98 -6.65 -9.83
C THR A 118 14.49 -6.55 -10.16
N ALA A 119 13.64 -7.32 -9.48
CA ALA A 119 12.20 -7.24 -9.68
C ALA A 119 11.63 -5.84 -9.36
N TRP A 120 12.24 -5.15 -8.38
CA TRP A 120 11.86 -3.78 -8.04
C TRP A 120 12.28 -2.78 -9.11
N VAL A 121 13.51 -2.91 -9.63
CA VAL A 121 14.01 -2.11 -10.77
C VAL A 121 13.10 -2.27 -11.99
N GLU A 122 12.81 -3.50 -12.41
CA GLU A 122 11.95 -3.79 -13.56
C GLU A 122 10.54 -3.23 -13.39
N ARG A 123 9.99 -3.29 -12.17
CA ARG A 123 8.69 -2.69 -11.86
C ARG A 123 8.73 -1.18 -12.07
N HIS A 124 9.77 -0.50 -11.60
CA HIS A 124 9.87 0.94 -11.74
C HIS A 124 10.21 1.39 -13.18
N GLN A 125 10.96 0.59 -13.94
CA GLN A 125 11.15 0.80 -15.38
C GLN A 125 9.83 0.73 -16.15
N ARG A 126 9.00 -0.29 -15.87
CA ARG A 126 7.66 -0.39 -16.45
C ARG A 126 6.77 0.79 -16.08
N ARG A 127 6.74 1.17 -14.80
CA ARG A 127 5.98 2.35 -14.34
C ARG A 127 6.41 3.64 -15.03
N LEU A 128 7.71 3.80 -15.28
CA LEU A 128 8.22 4.96 -16.01
C LEU A 128 7.70 4.96 -17.45
N ALA A 129 7.86 3.86 -18.17
CA ALA A 129 7.39 3.71 -19.54
C ALA A 129 5.87 3.93 -19.66
N ASP A 130 5.08 3.36 -18.73
CA ASP A 130 3.63 3.56 -18.68
C ASP A 130 3.26 5.03 -18.44
N SER A 131 3.98 5.71 -17.53
CA SER A 131 3.74 7.12 -17.22
C SER A 131 4.10 8.02 -18.40
N GLU A 132 5.19 7.73 -19.11
CA GLU A 132 5.59 8.45 -20.33
C GLU A 132 4.57 8.22 -21.46
N LYS A 133 4.06 6.99 -21.62
CA LYS A 133 2.99 6.70 -22.58
C LYS A 133 1.70 7.47 -22.24
N LEU A 134 1.33 7.54 -20.97
CA LEU A 134 0.18 8.34 -20.51
C LEU A 134 0.37 9.82 -20.81
N LYS A 135 1.57 10.37 -20.56
CA LYS A 135 1.91 11.75 -20.89
C LYS A 135 1.76 12.01 -22.40
N THR A 136 2.34 11.15 -23.23
CA THR A 136 2.22 11.26 -24.70
C THR A 136 0.76 11.20 -25.13
N ALA A 137 -0.04 10.27 -24.61
CA ALA A 137 -1.46 10.20 -24.93
C ALA A 137 -2.25 11.45 -24.48
N ALA A 138 -1.91 12.06 -23.34
CA ALA A 138 -2.53 13.30 -22.88
C ALA A 138 -2.12 14.50 -23.77
N LEU A 139 -0.85 14.57 -24.17
CA LEU A 139 -0.36 15.56 -25.13
C LEU A 139 -1.00 15.37 -26.51
N ASP A 140 -1.11 14.14 -27.00
CA ASP A 140 -1.76 13.82 -28.26
C ASP A 140 -3.23 14.21 -28.23
N LYS A 141 -3.94 14.01 -27.11
CA LYS A 141 -5.31 14.48 -26.94
C LYS A 141 -5.43 16.00 -26.91
N LYS A 142 -4.51 16.68 -26.20
CA LYS A 142 -4.42 18.14 -26.15
C LYS A 142 -4.15 18.73 -27.55
N ASN A 143 -3.26 18.09 -28.31
CA ASN A 143 -2.83 18.53 -29.64
C ASN A 143 -3.76 18.03 -30.75
N SER A 144 -4.51 16.96 -30.51
CA SER A 144 -5.57 16.51 -31.40
C SER A 144 -6.66 17.58 -31.32
N GLN A 145 -6.65 18.45 -32.32
CA GLN A 145 -7.58 19.56 -32.51
C GLN A 145 -9.05 19.13 -32.47
N GLN A 146 -9.38 17.85 -32.36
CA GLN A 146 -10.72 17.30 -32.47
C GLN A 146 -11.70 17.84 -31.41
N THR A 147 -11.27 18.06 -30.16
CA THR A 147 -12.17 18.65 -29.13
C THR A 147 -12.33 20.16 -29.30
N GLU A 148 -11.22 20.87 -29.57
CA GLU A 148 -11.25 22.32 -29.88
C GLU A 148 -12.01 22.62 -31.18
N GLN A 149 -11.87 21.77 -32.20
CA GLN A 149 -12.63 21.84 -33.46
C GLN A 149 -14.10 21.54 -33.22
N ALA A 150 -14.45 20.58 -32.36
CA ALA A 150 -15.84 20.31 -32.02
C ALA A 150 -16.50 21.50 -31.32
N LEU A 151 -15.81 22.14 -30.36
CA LEU A 151 -16.31 23.31 -29.63
C LEU A 151 -16.43 24.55 -30.52
N SER A 152 -15.41 24.83 -31.35
CA SER A 152 -15.48 25.92 -32.34
C SER A 152 -16.56 25.71 -33.40
N THR A 153 -16.76 24.48 -33.87
CA THR A 153 -17.85 24.13 -34.79
C THR A 153 -19.21 24.26 -34.10
N ALA A 154 -19.32 23.91 -32.82
CA ALA A 154 -20.56 24.07 -32.06
C ALA A 154 -20.91 25.54 -31.82
N ARG A 155 -19.91 26.40 -31.56
CA ARG A 155 -20.11 27.86 -31.52
C ARG A 155 -20.59 28.40 -32.86
N TRP A 156 -19.93 28.02 -33.95
CA TRP A 156 -20.39 28.41 -35.29
C TRP A 156 -21.84 27.95 -35.53
N LEU A 157 -22.17 26.71 -35.18
CA LEU A 157 -23.54 26.18 -35.29
C LEU A 157 -24.54 27.01 -34.48
N PHE A 158 -24.20 27.35 -33.24
CA PHE A 158 -25.01 28.19 -32.36
C PHE A 158 -25.25 29.57 -32.97
N ASP A 159 -24.17 30.26 -33.37
CA ASP A 159 -24.22 31.60 -33.97
C ASP A 159 -25.08 31.61 -35.24
N GLN A 160 -24.91 30.62 -36.11
CA GLN A 160 -25.69 30.51 -37.35
C GLN A 160 -27.19 30.32 -37.07
N LEU A 161 -27.55 29.40 -36.17
CA LEU A 161 -28.95 29.10 -35.87
C LEU A 161 -29.62 30.20 -35.05
N GLN A 162 -28.85 30.91 -34.21
CA GLN A 162 -29.33 32.07 -33.47
C GLN A 162 -29.58 33.25 -34.41
N ALA A 163 -28.63 33.57 -35.30
CA ALA A 163 -28.75 34.67 -36.26
C ALA A 163 -29.90 34.47 -37.25
N SER A 164 -30.16 33.23 -37.70
CA SER A 164 -31.31 32.92 -38.57
C SER A 164 -32.66 32.96 -37.84
N GLY A 165 -32.64 32.90 -36.50
CA GLY A 165 -33.81 32.74 -35.65
C GLY A 165 -34.42 31.33 -35.68
N ASP A 166 -33.80 30.38 -36.37
CA ASP A 166 -34.30 29.00 -36.44
C ASP A 166 -34.15 28.27 -35.12
N LEU A 167 -33.14 28.63 -34.32
CA LEU A 167 -32.98 28.10 -32.97
C LEU A 167 -34.18 28.43 -32.08
N ALA A 168 -34.62 29.69 -32.08
CA ALA A 168 -35.79 30.13 -31.32
C ALA A 168 -37.09 29.46 -31.80
N ARG A 169 -37.26 29.30 -33.11
CA ARG A 169 -38.42 28.62 -33.71
C ARG A 169 -38.43 27.13 -33.37
N TYR A 170 -37.26 26.48 -33.43
CA TYR A 170 -37.08 25.09 -33.03
C TYR A 170 -37.43 24.90 -31.55
N ARG A 171 -36.88 25.72 -30.65
CA ARG A 171 -37.21 25.66 -29.22
C ARG A 171 -38.70 25.84 -28.99
N SER A 172 -39.30 26.87 -29.57
CA SER A 172 -40.75 27.10 -29.45
C SER A 172 -41.60 25.93 -29.97
N LEU A 173 -41.11 25.17 -30.94
CA LEU A 173 -41.81 24.01 -31.48
C LEU A 173 -41.71 22.79 -30.54
N VAL A 174 -40.52 22.58 -29.94
CA VAL A 174 -40.21 21.38 -29.16
C VAL A 174 -40.61 21.54 -27.68
N THR A 175 -40.51 22.74 -27.10
CA THR A 175 -40.90 23.01 -25.71
C THR A 175 -42.36 22.64 -25.47
N GLY A 176 -42.61 21.78 -24.49
CA GLY A 176 -43.96 21.34 -24.13
C GLY A 176 -44.60 20.37 -25.13
N SER A 177 -43.88 19.97 -26.18
CA SER A 177 -44.32 18.93 -27.12
C SER A 177 -44.08 17.53 -26.54
N PRO A 178 -44.76 16.49 -27.05
CA PRO A 178 -44.52 15.10 -26.67
C PRO A 178 -43.08 14.61 -26.91
N VAL A 179 -42.29 15.37 -27.68
CA VAL A 179 -40.93 15.00 -28.10
C VAL A 179 -39.84 15.85 -27.47
N GLN A 180 -40.16 16.64 -26.45
CA GLN A 180 -39.19 17.49 -25.75
C GLN A 180 -37.97 16.73 -25.22
N HIS A 181 -38.16 15.46 -24.83
CA HIS A 181 -37.10 14.60 -24.30
C HIS A 181 -36.42 13.73 -25.35
N LEU A 182 -36.85 13.83 -26.62
CA LEU A 182 -36.27 13.05 -27.71
C LEU A 182 -35.06 13.76 -28.31
N ARG A 183 -34.20 12.95 -28.92
CA ARG A 183 -33.08 13.41 -29.74
C ARG A 183 -33.58 14.05 -31.04
N LEU A 184 -32.71 14.80 -31.71
CA LEU A 184 -33.06 15.55 -32.94
C LEU A 184 -33.65 14.68 -34.05
N ASP A 185 -33.16 13.44 -34.22
CA ASP A 185 -33.70 12.45 -35.14
C ASP A 185 -35.12 12.03 -34.76
N GLY A 186 -35.38 11.76 -33.47
CA GLY A 186 -36.70 11.47 -32.93
C GLY A 186 -37.67 12.66 -33.04
N VAL A 187 -37.20 13.87 -32.79
CA VAL A 187 -37.97 15.11 -32.99
C VAL A 187 -38.36 15.27 -34.46
N ASN A 188 -37.40 15.11 -35.38
CA ASN A 188 -37.63 15.20 -36.82
C ASN A 188 -38.60 14.11 -37.30
N ALA A 189 -38.46 12.87 -36.82
CA ALA A 189 -39.34 11.76 -37.15
C ALA A 189 -40.78 12.01 -36.67
N PHE A 190 -40.96 12.51 -35.45
CA PHE A 190 -42.29 12.83 -34.93
C PHE A 190 -42.98 13.92 -35.74
N PHE A 191 -42.33 15.06 -36.00
CA PHE A 191 -42.97 16.14 -36.75
C PHE A 191 -43.18 15.83 -38.25
N ALA A 192 -42.58 14.76 -38.76
CA ALA A 192 -42.85 14.19 -40.07
C ALA A 192 -43.99 13.13 -40.07
N SER A 193 -44.38 12.61 -38.91
CA SER A 193 -45.43 11.59 -38.75
C SER A 193 -46.85 12.17 -38.84
N PRO A 194 -47.88 11.35 -39.16
CA PRO A 194 -49.28 11.76 -39.10
C PRO A 194 -49.68 12.35 -37.74
N GLU A 195 -49.17 11.77 -36.64
CA GLU A 195 -49.40 12.21 -35.27
C GLU A 195 -48.83 13.62 -35.04
N GLY A 196 -47.59 13.86 -35.48
CA GLY A 196 -46.95 15.18 -35.39
C GLY A 196 -47.65 16.22 -36.26
N LEU A 197 -48.10 15.87 -37.46
CA LEU A 197 -48.87 16.77 -38.31
C LEU A 197 -50.21 17.18 -37.67
N SER A 198 -50.89 16.23 -37.02
CA SER A 198 -52.10 16.49 -36.23
C SER A 198 -51.82 17.42 -35.04
N TYR A 199 -50.73 17.16 -34.31
CA TYR A 199 -50.29 18.03 -33.21
C TYR A 199 -50.02 19.46 -33.70
N LEU A 200 -49.31 19.63 -34.82
CA LEU A 200 -49.02 20.95 -35.40
C LEU A 200 -50.28 21.69 -35.84
N ALA A 201 -51.24 20.98 -36.46
CA ALA A 201 -52.52 21.56 -36.87
C ALA A 201 -53.31 22.10 -35.67
N THR A 202 -53.28 21.37 -34.56
CA THR A 202 -53.99 21.72 -33.32
C THR A 202 -53.29 22.87 -32.58
N THR A 203 -51.96 22.86 -32.55
CA THR A 203 -51.16 23.77 -31.71
C THR A 203 -50.85 25.10 -32.41
N LEU A 204 -50.55 25.08 -33.72
CA LEU A 204 -50.03 26.26 -34.44
C LEU A 204 -51.10 27.09 -35.17
N LYS A 205 -52.38 26.70 -35.15
CA LYS A 205 -53.60 27.41 -35.63
C LYS A 205 -53.62 27.87 -37.10
N THR A 206 -52.49 28.12 -37.76
CA THR A 206 -52.42 28.62 -39.15
C THR A 206 -51.41 27.83 -39.97
N LYS A 207 -51.74 27.59 -41.25
CA LYS A 207 -50.84 26.92 -42.21
C LYS A 207 -49.49 27.61 -42.33
N LYS A 208 -49.46 28.95 -42.24
CA LYS A 208 -48.22 29.75 -42.27
C LYS A 208 -47.31 29.43 -41.08
N LYS A 209 -47.85 29.34 -39.86
CA LYS A 209 -47.06 29.01 -38.67
C LYS A 209 -46.52 27.58 -38.71
N ILE A 210 -47.31 26.64 -39.20
CA ILE A 210 -46.90 25.25 -39.41
C ILE A 210 -45.74 25.17 -40.40
N ALA A 211 -45.86 25.82 -41.55
CA ALA A 211 -44.81 25.85 -42.57
C ALA A 211 -43.50 26.48 -42.05
N VAL A 212 -43.59 27.57 -41.26
CA VAL A 212 -42.42 28.21 -40.64
C VAL A 212 -41.75 27.29 -39.62
N ALA A 213 -42.52 26.61 -38.77
CA ALA A 213 -41.97 25.69 -37.77
C ALA A 213 -41.29 24.47 -38.40
N GLN A 214 -41.90 23.89 -39.45
CA GLN A 214 -41.31 22.78 -40.20
C GLN A 214 -40.05 23.19 -40.97
N ALA A 215 -40.05 24.40 -41.55
CA ALA A 215 -38.86 24.94 -42.22
C ALA A 215 -37.71 25.14 -41.23
N ALA A 216 -37.98 25.69 -40.04
CA ALA A 216 -36.97 25.86 -38.99
C ALA A 216 -36.42 24.53 -38.49
N LEU A 217 -37.28 23.52 -38.22
CA LEU A 217 -36.83 22.19 -37.83
C LEU A 217 -35.95 21.53 -38.90
N LYS A 218 -36.34 21.67 -40.18
CA LYS A 218 -35.54 21.19 -41.31
C LYS A 218 -34.18 21.90 -41.37
N ALA A 219 -34.16 23.23 -41.22
CA ALA A 219 -32.93 24.02 -41.22
C ALA A 219 -31.99 23.59 -40.08
N VAL A 220 -32.48 23.51 -38.84
CA VAL A 220 -31.70 23.02 -37.69
C VAL A 220 -31.14 21.63 -37.97
N THR A 221 -31.96 20.70 -38.44
CA THR A 221 -31.53 19.33 -38.75
C THR A 221 -30.43 19.30 -39.80
N GLN A 222 -30.56 20.09 -40.88
CA GLN A 222 -29.57 20.18 -41.95
C GLN A 222 -28.27 20.82 -41.47
N THR A 223 -28.33 21.92 -40.74
CA THR A 223 -27.14 22.62 -40.23
C THR A 223 -26.39 21.73 -39.25
N VAL A 224 -27.08 21.09 -38.29
CA VAL A 224 -26.44 20.15 -37.35
C VAL A 224 -25.80 18.98 -38.10
N THR A 225 -26.51 18.37 -39.05
CA THR A 225 -25.97 17.25 -39.84
C THR A 225 -24.72 17.66 -40.63
N SER A 226 -24.68 18.90 -41.16
CA SER A 226 -23.53 19.40 -41.93
C SER A 226 -22.26 19.58 -41.10
N THR A 227 -22.39 19.76 -39.78
CA THR A 227 -21.24 19.90 -38.88
C THR A 227 -20.57 18.58 -38.55
N GLY A 228 -21.25 17.45 -38.74
CA GLY A 228 -20.77 16.13 -38.30
C GLY A 228 -20.62 16.00 -36.78
N LEU A 229 -21.08 16.97 -35.99
CA LEU A 229 -21.05 16.92 -34.54
C LEU A 229 -21.96 15.82 -34.00
N ALA A 230 -21.50 15.12 -32.97
CA ALA A 230 -22.31 14.14 -32.26
C ALA A 230 -23.51 14.83 -31.59
N THR A 231 -24.70 14.26 -31.78
CA THR A 231 -25.95 14.72 -31.16
C THR A 231 -26.40 13.79 -30.02
N ASP A 232 -25.48 12.94 -29.57
CA ASP A 232 -25.57 12.11 -28.38
C ASP A 232 -24.20 11.92 -27.76
N THR A 233 -24.23 11.54 -26.49
CA THR A 233 -23.08 11.00 -25.80
C THR A 233 -23.50 9.83 -24.92
N LYS A 234 -22.62 8.84 -24.78
CA LYS A 234 -22.71 7.79 -23.75
C LYS A 234 -21.94 8.17 -22.48
N THR A 235 -21.20 9.26 -22.52
CA THR A 235 -20.39 9.76 -21.41
C THR A 235 -21.17 10.85 -20.67
N THR A 236 -20.87 11.04 -19.40
CA THR A 236 -21.38 12.17 -18.61
C THR A 236 -20.73 13.50 -19.00
N ASP A 237 -19.74 13.46 -19.89
CA ASP A 237 -18.95 14.61 -20.33
C ASP A 237 -19.57 15.22 -21.59
N VAL A 238 -20.48 16.17 -21.38
CA VAL A 238 -21.25 16.83 -22.46
C VAL A 238 -20.33 17.65 -23.38
N CYS A 239 -19.14 18.05 -22.91
CA CYS A 239 -18.15 18.76 -23.73
C CYS A 239 -17.59 17.90 -24.88
N GLN A 240 -17.78 16.58 -24.85
CA GLN A 240 -17.45 15.69 -25.98
C GLN A 240 -18.51 15.69 -27.09
N ALA A 241 -19.72 16.18 -26.81
CA ALA A 241 -20.82 16.29 -27.76
C ALA A 241 -21.48 17.68 -27.67
N PRO A 242 -20.74 18.77 -27.99
CA PRO A 242 -21.17 20.14 -27.69
C PRO A 242 -22.42 20.60 -28.45
N ALA A 243 -22.82 19.90 -29.53
CA ALA A 243 -24.09 20.15 -30.20
C ALA A 243 -25.32 19.90 -29.28
N LEU A 244 -25.16 19.11 -28.21
CA LEU A 244 -26.22 18.90 -27.21
C LEU A 244 -26.59 20.19 -26.47
N PHE A 245 -25.63 21.08 -26.19
CA PHE A 245 -25.93 22.39 -25.59
C PHE A 245 -26.75 23.25 -26.55
N VAL A 246 -26.35 23.30 -27.82
CA VAL A 246 -27.05 24.10 -28.85
C VAL A 246 -28.49 23.63 -29.00
N LEU A 247 -28.70 22.31 -29.06
CA LEU A 247 -30.01 21.68 -29.22
C LEU A 247 -30.84 21.63 -27.93
N ALA A 248 -30.27 21.98 -26.78
CA ALA A 248 -31.00 21.97 -25.52
C ALA A 248 -32.14 22.99 -25.57
N VAL A 249 -33.35 22.48 -25.44
CA VAL A 249 -34.58 23.29 -25.52
C VAL A 249 -34.83 24.08 -24.23
N VAL A 250 -34.22 23.62 -23.13
CA VAL A 250 -34.35 24.22 -21.79
C VAL A 250 -33.36 25.36 -21.54
N LEU A 251 -32.28 25.45 -22.32
CA LEU A 251 -31.26 26.47 -22.13
C LEU A 251 -31.62 27.75 -22.91
N THR A 252 -31.32 28.89 -22.30
CA THR A 252 -31.29 30.20 -22.94
C THR A 252 -30.07 30.32 -23.85
N PRO A 253 -30.06 31.27 -24.81
CA PRO A 253 -28.85 31.55 -25.59
C PRO A 253 -27.64 31.88 -24.71
N GLU A 254 -27.83 32.66 -23.65
CA GLU A 254 -26.78 33.07 -22.72
C GLU A 254 -26.18 31.85 -21.99
N GLU A 255 -27.03 30.95 -21.48
CA GLU A 255 -26.57 29.71 -20.82
C GLU A 255 -25.80 28.77 -21.77
N ILE A 256 -26.07 28.82 -23.09
CA ILE A 256 -25.34 28.00 -24.07
C ILE A 256 -23.96 28.57 -24.33
N ASP A 257 -23.86 29.89 -24.48
CA ASP A 257 -22.57 30.55 -24.66
C ASP A 257 -21.68 30.36 -23.43
N GLU A 258 -22.27 30.46 -22.23
CA GLU A 258 -21.61 30.12 -20.96
C GLU A 258 -21.16 28.67 -20.94
N ALA A 259 -22.04 27.69 -21.21
CA ALA A 259 -21.70 26.27 -21.20
C ALA A 259 -20.60 25.90 -22.20
N LEU A 260 -20.61 26.47 -23.41
CA LEU A 260 -19.56 26.24 -24.41
C LEU A 260 -18.22 26.85 -23.96
N SER A 261 -18.25 28.01 -23.29
CA SER A 261 -17.06 28.66 -22.74
C SER A 261 -16.49 27.91 -21.52
N GLU A 262 -17.36 27.38 -20.65
CA GLU A 262 -16.96 26.50 -19.56
C GLU A 262 -16.32 25.21 -20.08
N CYS A 263 -16.87 24.62 -21.14
CA CYS A 263 -16.27 23.45 -21.79
C CYS A 263 -14.87 23.73 -22.33
N ASP A 264 -14.64 24.87 -22.98
CA ASP A 264 -13.30 25.27 -23.44
C ASP A 264 -12.31 25.34 -22.28
N ALA A 265 -12.69 26.04 -21.20
CA ALA A 265 -11.84 26.19 -20.02
C ALA A 265 -11.55 24.84 -19.33
N ALA A 266 -12.58 24.01 -19.18
CA ALA A 266 -12.49 22.69 -18.55
C ALA A 266 -11.64 21.71 -19.37
N VAL A 267 -11.75 21.72 -20.70
CA VAL A 267 -10.96 20.85 -21.59
C VAL A 267 -9.48 21.20 -21.49
N ALA A 268 -9.12 22.48 -21.58
CA ALA A 268 -7.73 22.92 -21.46
C ALA A 268 -7.13 22.55 -20.09
N GLN A 269 -7.88 22.78 -19.02
CA GLN A 269 -7.45 22.47 -17.65
C GLN A 269 -7.34 20.95 -17.41
N ARG A 270 -8.26 20.15 -17.95
CA ARG A 270 -8.25 18.69 -17.81
C ARG A 270 -7.04 18.07 -18.47
N TYR A 271 -6.71 18.47 -19.70
CA TYR A 271 -5.51 17.96 -20.36
C TYR A 271 -4.24 18.36 -19.62
N GLN A 272 -4.18 19.59 -19.09
CA GLN A 272 -3.04 20.00 -18.28
C GLN A 272 -2.92 19.16 -17.01
N THR A 273 -4.04 18.89 -16.33
CA THR A 273 -4.08 18.03 -15.13
C THR A 273 -3.59 16.62 -15.44
N ASP A 274 -4.05 16.02 -16.54
CA ASP A 274 -3.62 14.67 -16.96
C ASP A 274 -2.12 14.62 -17.27
N ILE A 275 -1.58 15.67 -17.92
CA ILE A 275 -0.14 15.83 -18.17
C ILE A 275 0.62 15.91 -16.84
N ASP A 276 0.20 16.77 -15.92
CA ASP A 276 0.88 16.99 -14.64
C ASP A 276 0.88 15.71 -13.78
N VAL A 277 -0.24 14.95 -13.79
CA VAL A 277 -0.35 13.65 -13.11
C VAL A 277 0.63 12.64 -13.72
N ALA A 278 0.71 12.56 -15.04
CA ALA A 278 1.63 11.65 -15.72
C ALA A 278 3.10 12.03 -15.46
N GLU A 279 3.42 13.32 -15.46
CA GLU A 279 4.74 13.84 -15.11
C GLU A 279 5.12 13.54 -13.66
N GLY A 280 4.21 13.75 -12.71
CA GLY A 280 4.43 13.43 -11.31
C GLY A 280 4.75 11.95 -11.11
N LYS A 281 4.01 11.05 -11.78
CA LYS A 281 4.26 9.60 -11.75
C LYS A 281 5.59 9.23 -12.39
N ALA A 282 5.94 9.81 -13.53
CA ALA A 282 7.21 9.57 -14.21
C ALA A 282 8.38 10.05 -13.33
N LYS A 283 8.28 11.23 -12.73
CA LYS A 283 9.29 11.77 -11.80
C LYS A 283 9.49 10.85 -10.61
N ALA A 284 8.42 10.40 -9.96
CA ALA A 284 8.51 9.47 -8.84
C ALA A 284 9.18 8.14 -9.25
N ALA A 285 8.87 7.62 -10.44
CA ALA A 285 9.51 6.41 -10.96
C ALA A 285 11.02 6.63 -11.22
N ARG A 286 11.42 7.77 -11.81
CA ARG A 286 12.83 8.13 -12.03
C ARG A 286 13.60 8.26 -10.74
N THR A 287 13.09 9.01 -9.76
CA THR A 287 13.73 9.17 -8.44
C THR A 287 13.92 7.81 -7.75
N MET A 288 12.94 6.92 -7.89
CA MET A 288 13.09 5.57 -7.35
C MET A 288 14.18 4.78 -8.10
N LEU A 289 14.19 4.81 -9.43
CA LEU A 289 15.22 4.13 -10.22
C LEU A 289 16.63 4.65 -9.92
N GLU A 290 16.80 5.96 -9.70
CA GLU A 290 18.07 6.55 -9.27
C GLU A 290 18.52 5.97 -7.93
N THR A 291 17.60 5.83 -6.97
CA THR A 291 17.87 5.17 -5.68
C THR A 291 18.25 3.71 -5.87
N LEU A 292 17.58 3.01 -6.79
CA LEU A 292 17.82 1.59 -7.06
C LEU A 292 19.11 1.32 -7.86
N ASN A 293 19.70 2.35 -8.48
CA ASN A 293 20.93 2.22 -9.25
C ASN A 293 22.19 2.15 -8.36
N ALA A 294 22.06 2.49 -7.07
CA ALA A 294 23.17 2.32 -6.14
C ALA A 294 23.47 0.83 -5.92
N PRO A 295 24.75 0.41 -5.93
CA PRO A 295 25.10 -0.96 -5.56
C PRO A 295 24.69 -1.20 -4.11
N VAL A 296 23.98 -2.31 -3.88
CA VAL A 296 23.55 -2.73 -2.54
C VAL A 296 24.11 -4.09 -2.22
N THR A 297 24.84 -4.17 -1.11
CA THR A 297 25.39 -5.42 -0.58
C THR A 297 24.79 -5.72 0.77
N VAL A 298 24.51 -7.00 1.03
CA VAL A 298 24.11 -7.50 2.34
C VAL A 298 25.37 -7.67 3.16
N GLU A 299 25.49 -6.91 4.25
CA GLU A 299 26.61 -7.00 5.18
C GLU A 299 26.36 -8.02 6.29
N GLY A 300 25.09 -8.21 6.66
CA GLY A 300 24.72 -9.14 7.72
C GLY A 300 23.23 -9.44 7.71
N ALA A 301 22.89 -10.66 8.10
CA ALA A 301 21.52 -11.06 8.36
C ALA A 301 21.51 -11.91 9.63
N LYS A 302 20.61 -11.58 10.56
CA LYS A 302 20.54 -12.25 11.86
C LYS A 302 19.10 -12.54 12.24
N GLU A 303 18.87 -13.69 12.82
CA GLU A 303 17.65 -14.00 13.55
C GLU A 303 17.95 -13.99 15.05
N VAL A 304 17.16 -13.25 15.81
CA VAL A 304 17.26 -13.13 17.26
C VAL A 304 15.96 -13.61 17.88
N ILE A 305 16.07 -14.60 18.76
CA ILE A 305 14.94 -15.13 19.53
C ILE A 305 15.27 -14.93 21.00
N THR A 306 14.37 -14.29 21.72
CA THR A 306 14.59 -13.93 23.12
C THR A 306 13.50 -14.56 23.97
N TRP A 307 13.89 -15.20 25.07
CA TRP A 307 13.01 -15.71 26.11
C TRP A 307 13.21 -14.95 27.41
N THR A 308 12.13 -14.78 28.16
CA THR A 308 12.18 -14.39 29.56
C THR A 308 12.03 -15.66 30.42
N VAL A 309 12.85 -15.79 31.44
CA VAL A 309 12.83 -16.92 32.38
C VAL A 309 12.47 -16.36 33.75
N SER A 310 11.25 -16.64 34.19
CA SER A 310 10.74 -16.21 35.50
C SER A 310 11.36 -17.04 36.63
N GLN A 311 11.11 -16.64 37.89
CA GLN A 311 11.56 -17.39 39.06
C GLN A 311 11.03 -18.83 39.13
N SER A 312 9.90 -19.12 38.48
CA SER A 312 9.38 -20.48 38.37
C SER A 312 10.18 -21.37 37.41
N GLY A 313 11.21 -20.81 36.75
CA GLY A 313 12.09 -21.52 35.82
C GLY A 313 11.43 -21.87 34.49
N VAL A 314 10.25 -21.31 34.19
CA VAL A 314 9.51 -21.57 32.95
C VAL A 314 9.86 -20.50 31.92
N PRO A 315 10.54 -20.82 30.81
CA PRO A 315 10.81 -19.87 29.75
C PRO A 315 9.55 -19.45 29.00
N GLN A 316 9.42 -18.16 28.72
CA GLN A 316 8.39 -17.60 27.87
C GLN A 316 9.04 -16.87 26.69
N LEU A 317 8.60 -17.17 25.47
CA LEU A 317 9.07 -16.47 24.28
C LEU A 317 8.69 -14.99 24.38
N SER A 318 9.70 -14.13 24.43
CA SER A 318 9.55 -12.69 24.60
C SER A 318 9.58 -11.97 23.26
N THR A 319 10.55 -12.24 22.39
CA THR A 319 10.64 -11.59 21.07
C THR A 319 11.23 -12.55 20.04
N HIS A 320 10.82 -12.37 18.78
CA HIS A 320 11.42 -13.00 17.62
C HIS A 320 11.64 -11.92 16.58
N VAL A 321 12.86 -11.78 16.09
CA VAL A 321 13.28 -10.66 15.27
C VAL A 321 14.22 -11.14 14.17
N PHE A 322 14.02 -10.62 12.97
CA PHE A 322 14.98 -10.69 11.88
C PHE A 322 15.60 -9.33 11.66
N GLU A 323 16.92 -9.28 11.58
CA GLU A 323 17.71 -8.10 11.29
C GLU A 323 18.43 -8.29 9.97
N LEU A 324 18.31 -7.32 9.08
CA LEU A 324 19.03 -7.25 7.83
C LEU A 324 19.85 -5.97 7.79
N THR A 325 21.15 -6.10 7.63
CA THR A 325 22.08 -4.99 7.44
C THR A 325 22.52 -4.95 5.99
N VAL A 326 22.29 -3.82 5.34
CA VAL A 326 22.68 -3.58 3.94
C VAL A 326 23.53 -2.33 3.85
N ASN A 327 24.50 -2.36 2.94
CA ASN A 327 25.28 -1.20 2.54
C ASN A 327 24.80 -0.76 1.17
N ALA A 328 24.25 0.44 1.11
CA ALA A 328 23.82 1.07 -0.13
C ALA A 328 24.80 2.21 -0.46
N GLY A 329 25.74 1.95 -1.36
CA GLY A 329 26.69 2.97 -1.84
C GLY A 329 27.51 3.67 -0.73
N GLY A 330 27.92 2.94 0.31
CA GLY A 330 28.69 3.46 1.44
C GLY A 330 27.86 3.87 2.65
N THR A 331 26.53 3.83 2.56
CA THR A 331 25.63 4.06 3.70
C THR A 331 25.11 2.74 4.23
N VAL A 332 25.47 2.39 5.46
CA VAL A 332 24.95 1.21 6.16
C VAL A 332 23.57 1.49 6.71
N ARG A 333 22.63 0.57 6.46
CA ARG A 333 21.26 0.60 6.96
C ARG A 333 20.90 -0.75 7.56
N GLN A 334 20.32 -0.72 8.74
CA GLN A 334 19.78 -1.89 9.40
C GLN A 334 18.25 -1.82 9.39
N VAL A 335 17.60 -2.92 9.03
CA VAL A 335 16.15 -3.07 9.06
C VAL A 335 15.83 -4.24 9.96
N THR A 336 14.93 -4.01 10.90
CA THR A 336 14.51 -4.99 11.90
C THR A 336 13.03 -5.32 11.69
N LYS A 337 12.70 -6.62 11.65
CA LYS A 337 11.33 -7.09 11.45
C LYS A 337 10.96 -8.14 12.49
N ASN A 338 9.87 -7.91 13.21
CA ASN A 338 9.24 -8.92 14.05
C ASN A 338 8.19 -9.68 13.20
N PRO A 339 8.29 -11.01 13.04
CA PRO A 339 7.34 -11.81 12.28
C PRO A 339 5.99 -12.00 12.99
N GLY A 340 5.86 -11.57 14.25
CA GLY A 340 4.70 -11.77 15.11
C GLY A 340 4.67 -13.16 15.75
N TYR A 341 4.05 -13.30 16.91
CA TYR A 341 3.79 -14.61 17.53
C TYR A 341 2.65 -15.27 16.76
N ARG A 342 2.89 -16.41 16.12
CA ARG A 342 1.83 -17.30 15.62
C ARG A 342 1.72 -18.53 16.50
#